data_AF-A0A1S6J0Q7-F1
#
_entry.id   AF-A0A1S6J0Q7-F1
#
_cell.length_a   1.000
_cell.length_b   1.000
_cell.length_c   1.000
_cell.angle_alpha   90.00
_cell.angle_beta   90.00
_cell.angle_gamma   90.00
#
_symmetry.space_group_name_H-M   'P 1'
#
loop_
_entity.id
_entity.type
_entity.pdbx_description
1 polymer ?
#
loop_
_entity_poly.entity_id
_entity_poly.type
_entity_poly.pdbx_seq_one_letter_code
_entity_poly.pdbx_strand_id
1 'polypeptide(L)'
;MVLRERWLKALSKKQDIKLFEPYAVGNLVVYVTGEDRGSVIETDCRWELTTTLNSCDCCTFRWRSRMDPNFQCRHIQALREVLGK
;
A
#
# COMPACT_ATOMS: atom_id res chain seq x y z
N MET A 1 22.78 33.02 -15.98
CA MET A 1 23.06 31.93 -15.02
C MET A 1 21.97 31.97 -13.95
N VAL A 2 21.49 30.81 -13.48
CA VAL A 2 20.57 30.63 -12.32
C VAL A 2 19.05 30.73 -12.55
N LEU A 3 18.44 29.90 -13.43
CA LEU A 3 16.99 29.62 -13.38
C LEU A 3 16.61 28.15 -13.74
N ARG A 4 17.53 27.20 -13.61
CA ARG A 4 17.28 25.77 -13.92
C ARG A 4 17.19 24.83 -12.71
N GLU A 5 17.39 25.32 -11.50
CA GLU A 5 17.66 24.45 -10.33
C GLU A 5 16.44 24.21 -9.42
N ARG A 6 15.25 24.73 -9.77
CA ARG A 6 14.07 24.71 -8.89
C ARG A 6 13.12 23.54 -9.13
N TRP A 7 13.38 22.68 -10.13
CA TRP A 7 12.49 21.56 -10.52
C TRP A 7 12.95 20.17 -10.10
N LEU A 8 14.19 20.01 -9.60
CA LEU A 8 14.72 18.70 -9.20
C LEU A 8 14.41 18.31 -7.73
N LYS A 9 13.71 19.17 -6.98
CA LYS A 9 13.29 18.89 -5.59
C LYS A 9 11.95 18.14 -5.48
N ALA A 10 11.45 17.57 -6.56
CA ALA A 10 10.50 16.45 -6.52
C ALA A 10 11.26 15.11 -6.54
N LEU A 11 12.43 15.07 -5.88
CA LEU A 11 13.07 13.83 -5.49
C LEU A 11 12.12 13.14 -4.51
N SER A 12 11.24 12.32 -5.09
CA SER A 12 10.62 11.18 -4.43
C SER A 12 11.70 10.60 -3.53
N LYS A 13 11.54 10.80 -2.22
CA LYS A 13 12.27 10.00 -1.23
C LYS A 13 11.75 8.60 -1.47
N LYS A 14 12.41 7.87 -2.37
CA LYS A 14 12.26 6.43 -2.50
C LYS A 14 12.72 5.91 -1.15
N GLN A 15 11.78 5.74 -0.23
CA GLN A 15 12.08 5.04 1.01
C GLN A 15 12.66 3.69 0.57
N ASP A 16 13.80 3.32 1.14
CA ASP A 16 14.36 1.99 0.96
C ASP A 16 13.43 1.02 1.68
N ILE A 17 12.36 0.63 0.98
CA ILE A 17 11.40 -0.34 1.43
C ILE A 17 12.08 -1.69 1.31
N LYS A 18 12.24 -2.33 2.46
CA LYS A 18 12.82 -3.65 2.54
C LYS A 18 11.71 -4.65 2.31
N LEU A 19 11.93 -5.51 1.33
CA LEU A 19 11.02 -6.60 1.04
C LEU A 19 11.02 -7.60 2.21
N PHE A 20 9.85 -8.18 2.47
CA PHE A 20 9.64 -9.20 3.50
C PHE A 20 9.89 -8.76 4.94
N GLU A 21 10.09 -7.45 5.20
CA GLU A 21 10.04 -6.90 6.55
C GLU A 21 8.61 -6.46 6.93
N PRO A 22 8.21 -6.61 8.21
CA PRO A 22 6.91 -6.18 8.69
C PRO A 22 6.86 -4.66 8.91
N TYR A 23 5.84 -4.01 8.37
CA TYR A 23 5.50 -2.61 8.60
C TYR A 23 4.17 -2.51 9.34
N ALA A 24 4.17 -1.91 10.53
CA ALA A 24 2.94 -1.68 11.28
C ALA A 24 2.20 -0.44 10.76
N VAL A 25 0.92 -0.62 10.40
CA VAL A 25 0.03 0.46 9.95
C VAL A 25 -1.28 0.34 10.73
N GLY A 26 -1.42 1.13 11.80
CA GLY A 26 -2.55 1.00 12.72
C GLY A 26 -2.65 -0.40 13.33
N ASN A 27 -3.76 -1.10 13.05
CA ASN A 27 -4.01 -2.49 13.46
C ASN A 27 -3.69 -3.51 12.35
N LEU A 28 -2.91 -3.12 11.35
CA LEU A 28 -2.49 -3.97 10.23
C LEU A 28 -0.97 -4.14 10.25
N VAL A 29 -0.52 -5.31 9.79
CA VAL A 29 0.88 -5.56 9.49
C VAL A 29 1.01 -5.77 7.99
N VAL A 30 1.86 -4.99 7.35
CA VAL A 30 2.11 -5.02 5.90
C VAL A 30 3.49 -5.62 5.66
N TYR A 31 3.55 -6.69 4.87
CA TYR A 31 4.79 -7.24 4.31
C TYR A 31 4.86 -6.87 2.84
N VAL A 32 5.85 -6.07 2.45
CA VAL A 32 6.03 -5.71 1.04
C VAL A 32 6.71 -6.88 0.32
N THR A 33 6.06 -7.41 -0.71
CA THR A 33 6.54 -8.59 -1.46
C THR A 33 6.94 -8.25 -2.90
N GLY A 34 6.73 -7.00 -3.33
CA GLY A 34 7.18 -6.46 -4.61
C GLY A 34 6.91 -4.95 -4.72
N GLU A 35 7.11 -4.38 -5.91
CA GLU A 35 7.02 -2.93 -6.12
C GLU A 35 5.60 -2.35 -5.93
N ASP A 36 4.57 -3.14 -6.21
CA ASP A 36 3.17 -2.75 -6.23
C ASP A 36 2.26 -3.71 -5.47
N ARG A 37 2.87 -4.64 -4.71
CA ARG A 37 2.19 -5.75 -4.05
C ARG A 37 2.75 -6.00 -2.66
N GLY A 38 1.88 -6.47 -1.78
CA GLY A 38 2.22 -6.88 -0.43
C GLY A 38 1.19 -7.83 0.16
N SER A 39 1.57 -8.41 1.27
CA SER A 39 0.71 -9.19 2.14
C SER A 39 0.28 -8.30 3.30
N VAL A 40 -1.03 -8.18 3.55
CA VAL A 40 -1.57 -7.37 4.64
C VAL A 40 -2.30 -8.29 5.61
N ILE A 41 -1.87 -8.27 6.86
CA ILE A 41 -2.40 -9.11 7.93
C ILE A 41 -3.18 -8.23 8.91
N GLU A 42 -4.43 -8.60 9.17
CA GLU A 42 -5.20 -7.99 10.25
C GLU A 42 -4.85 -8.65 11.58
N THR A 43 -4.54 -7.85 12.60
CA THR A 43 -4.11 -8.35 13.92
C THR A 43 -5.20 -9.15 14.64
N ASP A 44 -6.46 -8.90 14.32
CA ASP A 44 -7.64 -9.57 14.87
C ASP A 44 -7.97 -10.88 14.13
N CYS A 45 -7.84 -10.91 12.81
CA CYS A 45 -8.23 -12.07 12.01
C CYS A 45 -7.11 -13.06 11.69
N ARG A 46 -5.82 -12.73 11.84
CA ARG A 46 -4.66 -13.59 11.46
C ARG A 46 -4.71 -14.10 10.01
N TRP A 47 -5.52 -13.50 9.15
CA TRP A 47 -5.61 -13.87 7.73
C TRP A 47 -4.64 -13.03 6.93
N GLU A 48 -3.90 -13.70 6.08
CA GLU A 48 -2.94 -13.09 5.17
C GLU A 48 -3.62 -12.73 3.86
N LEU A 49 -3.68 -11.44 3.53
CA LEU A 49 -4.40 -10.94 2.35
C LEU A 49 -3.42 -10.41 1.32
N THR A 50 -3.42 -11.01 0.12
CA THR A 50 -2.71 -10.44 -1.03
C THR A 50 -3.35 -9.11 -1.41
N THR A 51 -2.53 -8.08 -1.47
CA THR A 51 -2.96 -6.72 -1.76
C THR A 51 -2.03 -6.10 -2.80
N THR A 52 -2.60 -5.44 -3.80
CA THR A 52 -1.89 -4.60 -4.75
C THR A 52 -2.35 -3.15 -4.59
N LEU A 53 -1.77 -2.23 -5.36
CA LEU A 53 -2.18 -0.82 -5.37
C LEU A 53 -3.64 -0.60 -5.78
N ASN A 54 -4.31 -1.59 -6.35
CA ASN A 54 -5.66 -1.46 -6.93
C ASN A 54 -6.57 -2.68 -6.67
N SER A 55 -6.08 -3.72 -6.00
CA SER A 55 -6.82 -4.95 -5.72
C SER A 55 -6.52 -5.47 -4.32
N CYS A 56 -7.47 -6.17 -3.72
CA CYS A 56 -7.27 -6.88 -2.47
C CYS A 56 -8.13 -8.15 -2.42
N ASP A 57 -7.58 -9.23 -1.90
CA ASP A 57 -8.32 -10.50 -1.77
C ASP A 57 -9.35 -10.50 -0.64
N CYS A 58 -9.42 -9.44 0.17
CA CYS A 58 -10.38 -9.36 1.26
C CYS A 58 -11.82 -9.40 0.73
N CYS A 59 -12.69 -10.14 1.42
CA CYS A 59 -14.08 -10.31 1.03
C CYS A 59 -14.77 -8.95 0.83
N THR A 60 -14.52 -7.99 1.73
CA THR A 60 -15.10 -6.66 1.66
C THR A 60 -14.79 -5.96 0.34
N PHE A 61 -13.53 -5.96 -0.11
CA PHE A 61 -13.16 -5.37 -1.39
C PHE A 61 -13.80 -6.14 -2.55
N ARG A 62 -13.72 -7.47 -2.56
CA ARG A 62 -14.27 -8.29 -3.66
C ARG A 62 -15.76 -8.07 -3.88
N TRP A 63 -16.53 -7.88 -2.81
CA TRP A 63 -17.97 -7.63 -2.89
C TRP A 63 -18.29 -6.16 -3.14
N ARG A 64 -17.68 -5.23 -2.38
CA ARG A 64 -18.01 -3.80 -2.45
C ARG A 64 -17.53 -3.14 -3.73
N SER A 65 -16.36 -3.50 -4.26
CA SER A 65 -15.83 -2.92 -5.51
C SER A 65 -16.70 -3.19 -6.74
N ARG A 66 -17.49 -4.26 -6.72
CA ARG A 66 -18.46 -4.57 -7.79
C ARG A 66 -19.71 -3.70 -7.73
N MET A 67 -20.09 -3.23 -6.53
CA MET A 67 -21.26 -2.39 -6.32
C MET A 67 -20.92 -0.90 -6.35
N ASP A 68 -19.72 -0.55 -5.88
CA ASP A 68 -19.21 0.81 -5.82
C ASP A 68 -17.77 0.83 -6.38
N PRO A 69 -17.59 1.30 -7.63
CA PRO A 69 -16.27 1.42 -8.25
C PRO A 69 -15.32 2.36 -7.48
N ASN A 70 -15.83 3.23 -6.62
CA ASN A 70 -15.05 4.18 -5.83
C ASN A 70 -14.74 3.67 -4.42
N PHE A 71 -15.15 2.44 -4.08
CA PHE A 71 -14.93 1.86 -2.77
C PHE A 71 -13.44 1.86 -2.39
N GLN A 72 -13.14 2.39 -1.20
CA GLN A 72 -11.79 2.49 -0.68
C GLN A 72 -11.51 1.35 0.32
N CYS A 73 -10.64 0.41 -0.07
CA CYS A 73 -10.23 -0.69 0.81
C CYS A 73 -9.11 -0.27 1.77
N ARG A 74 -9.28 -0.54 3.06
CA ARG A 74 -8.28 -0.23 4.09
C ARG A 74 -6.93 -0.93 3.85
N HIS A 75 -6.94 -2.16 3.32
CA HIS A 75 -5.71 -2.92 3.05
C HIS A 75 -4.89 -2.28 1.93
N ILE A 76 -5.57 -1.84 0.86
CA ILE A 76 -4.94 -1.14 -0.26
C ILE A 76 -4.33 0.18 0.23
N GLN A 77 -5.05 0.90 1.09
CA GLN A 77 -4.57 2.14 1.69
C GLN A 77 -3.32 1.90 2.56
N ALA A 78 -3.31 0.86 3.39
CA ALA A 78 -2.15 0.52 4.21
C ALA A 78 -0.92 0.18 3.36
N LEU A 79 -1.10 -0.56 2.26
CA LEU A 79 -0.01 -0.85 1.33
C LEU A 79 0.53 0.43 0.65
N ARG A 80 -0.36 1.33 0.23
CA ARG A 80 0.01 2.62 -0.37
C ARG A 80 0.80 3.50 0.59
N GLU A 81 0.42 3.53 1.86
CA GLU A 81 1.13 4.26 2.91
C GLU A 81 2.57 3.77 3.06
N VAL A 82 2.78 2.44 3.13
CA VAL A 82 4.12 1.85 3.20
C VAL A 82 4.93 2.11 1.92
N LEU A 83 4.27 2.06 0.76
CA LEU A 83 4.91 2.28 -0.54
C LEU A 83 5.15 3.76 -0.89
N GLY A 84 4.57 4.70 -0.14
CA GLY A 84 4.60 6.13 -0.43
C GLY A 84 3.92 6.50 -1.76
N LYS A 85 2.82 5.82 -2.10
CA LYS A 85 2.09 5.94 -3.39
C LYS A 85 0.67 6.46 -3.23
#